data_AF-A0A916MFL1-F1
#
_entry.id   AF-A0A916MFL1-F1
#
_cell.length_a   1.000
_cell.length_b   1.000
_cell.length_c   1.000
_cell.angle_alpha   90.00
_cell.angle_beta   90.00
_cell.angle_gamma   90.00
#
_symmetry.space_group_name_H-M   'P 1'
#
loop_
_entity.id
_entity.type
_entity.pdbx_description
1 polymer ?
#
loop_
_entity_poly.entity_id
_entity_poly.type
_entity_poly.pdbx_seq_one_letter_code
_entity_poly.pdbx_strand_id
1 'polypeptide(L)'
;MYINYFALSIFLILIAFALLIRFLFSKRYGQPLANKFVAGIFGGSLLIAFVFFKVVSWDIGDQAFPATKWQQHMKLQQSIEQLEYRPGLGLYAIHGTNEVRVTAENPFCVSNGQLASLEPREIQIADSELSELSPPPQTPILQIDFILLYPIAADEIGFSSFAVFENGEILCTERYMRGGLGGGVAVGFLIFIYMVVSALVFAGSLILLLVISVVSLEIRRQRKDGNSA
;
A
#
# COMPACT_ATOMS: atom_id res chain seq x y z
N MET A 1 1.32 -0.46 -14.84
CA MET A 1 1.80 -1.60 -15.68
C MET A 1 3.34 -1.70 -15.74
N TYR A 2 4.11 -0.62 -15.65
CA TYR A 2 5.59 -0.64 -15.69
C TYR A 2 6.27 -1.38 -14.54
N ILE A 3 5.65 -1.43 -13.35
CA ILE A 3 6.22 -2.07 -12.15
C ILE A 3 6.40 -3.59 -12.35
N ASN A 4 5.51 -4.25 -13.12
CA ASN A 4 5.59 -5.70 -13.35
C ASN A 4 6.77 -6.09 -14.26
N TYR A 5 7.08 -5.30 -15.29
CA TYR A 5 8.22 -5.58 -16.19
C TYR A 5 9.57 -5.36 -15.49
N PHE A 6 9.64 -4.37 -14.61
CA PHE A 6 10.84 -4.08 -13.83
C PHE A 6 11.12 -5.17 -12.77
N ALA A 7 10.10 -5.60 -12.02
CA ALA A 7 10.23 -6.71 -11.08
C ALA A 7 10.60 -8.02 -11.80
N LEU A 8 9.98 -8.30 -12.95
CA LEU A 8 10.29 -9.49 -13.75
C LEU A 8 11.73 -9.49 -14.27
N SER A 9 12.23 -8.35 -14.75
CA SER A 9 13.61 -8.26 -15.26
C SER A 9 14.66 -8.45 -14.16
N ILE A 10 14.43 -7.88 -12.96
CA ILE A 10 15.29 -8.15 -11.80
C ILE A 10 15.29 -9.63 -11.44
N PHE A 11 14.12 -10.26 -11.42
CA PHE A 11 13.99 -11.69 -11.11
C PHE A 11 14.77 -12.56 -12.11
N LEU A 12 14.70 -12.25 -13.40
CA LEU A 12 15.44 -12.94 -14.46
C LEU A 12 16.97 -12.74 -14.33
N ILE A 13 17.42 -11.53 -13.97
CA ILE A 13 18.85 -11.26 -13.72
C ILE A 13 19.37 -12.11 -12.55
N LEU A 14 18.61 -12.21 -11.46
CA LEU A 14 18.98 -13.03 -10.31
C LEU A 14 19.07 -14.52 -10.66
N ILE A 15 18.13 -15.04 -11.46
CA ILE A 15 18.17 -16.42 -11.96
C ILE A 15 19.41 -16.65 -12.83
N ALA A 16 19.64 -15.77 -13.82
CA ALA A 16 20.78 -15.89 -14.72
C ALA A 16 22.11 -15.88 -13.96
N PHE A 17 22.23 -15.01 -12.95
CA PHE A 17 23.44 -14.92 -12.13
C PHE A 17 23.64 -16.16 -11.25
N ALA A 18 22.58 -16.70 -10.66
CA ALA A 18 22.66 -17.94 -9.88
C ALA A 18 23.08 -19.14 -10.74
N LEU A 19 22.58 -19.22 -11.98
CA LEU A 19 23.00 -20.25 -12.95
C LEU A 19 24.46 -20.09 -13.35
N LEU A 20 24.94 -18.85 -13.52
CA LEU A 20 26.34 -18.55 -13.81
C LEU A 20 27.25 -18.99 -12.64
N ILE A 21 26.90 -18.64 -11.40
CA ILE A 21 27.64 -19.08 -10.21
C ILE A 21 27.68 -20.60 -10.13
N ARG A 22 26.53 -21.27 -10.33
CA ARG A 22 26.44 -22.73 -10.34
C ARG A 22 27.41 -23.34 -11.34
N PHE A 23 27.43 -22.80 -12.55
CA PHE A 23 28.31 -23.28 -13.62
C PHE A 23 29.79 -23.12 -13.25
N LEU A 24 30.19 -21.94 -12.76
CA LEU A 24 31.57 -21.66 -12.36
C LEU A 24 32.03 -22.54 -11.19
N PHE A 25 31.18 -22.72 -10.17
CA PHE A 25 31.49 -23.58 -9.02
C PHE A 25 31.51 -25.06 -9.40
N SER A 26 30.58 -25.52 -10.23
CA SER A 26 30.53 -26.92 -10.71
C SER A 26 31.80 -27.27 -11.47
N LYS A 27 32.27 -26.37 -12.35
CA LYS A 27 33.49 -26.56 -13.13
C LYS A 27 34.76 -26.65 -12.25
N ARG A 28 34.79 -25.97 -11.11
CA ARG A 28 35.99 -25.88 -10.25
C ARG A 28 36.00 -26.85 -9.06
N TYR A 29 34.83 -27.17 -8.49
CA TYR A 29 34.72 -27.89 -7.22
C TYR A 29 33.86 -29.16 -7.31
N GLY A 30 33.30 -29.47 -8.47
CA GLY A 30 32.41 -30.61 -8.68
C GLY A 30 30.94 -30.31 -8.32
N GLN A 31 30.03 -31.07 -8.91
CA GLN A 31 28.58 -30.84 -8.82
C GLN A 31 27.97 -30.84 -7.39
N PRO A 32 28.36 -31.70 -6.44
CA PRO A 32 27.63 -31.80 -5.17
C PRO A 32 27.84 -30.56 -4.27
N LEU A 33 29.02 -29.94 -4.31
CA LEU A 33 29.29 -28.70 -3.57
C LEU A 33 28.62 -27.48 -4.22
N ALA A 34 28.64 -27.42 -5.56
CA ALA A 34 27.99 -26.35 -6.31
C ALA A 34 26.46 -26.32 -6.07
N ASN A 35 25.82 -27.49 -6.00
CA ASN A 35 24.38 -27.57 -5.76
C ASN A 35 23.98 -27.12 -4.34
N LYS A 36 24.75 -27.51 -3.30
CA LYS A 36 24.51 -27.06 -1.91
C LYS A 36 24.68 -25.55 -1.77
N PHE A 37 25.68 -25.00 -2.45
CA PHE A 37 25.99 -23.58 -2.42
C PHE A 37 24.90 -22.72 -3.07
N VAL A 38 24.44 -23.13 -4.26
CA VAL A 38 23.36 -22.45 -4.98
C VAL A 38 22.05 -22.54 -4.19
N ALA A 39 21.75 -23.69 -3.59
CA ALA A 39 20.57 -23.85 -2.74
C ALA A 39 20.59 -22.94 -1.50
N GLY A 40 21.76 -22.73 -0.88
CA GLY A 40 21.91 -21.80 0.26
C GLY A 40 21.67 -20.34 -0.13
N ILE A 41 22.25 -19.89 -1.25
CA ILE A 41 22.07 -18.52 -1.75
C ILE A 41 20.61 -18.30 -2.17
N PHE A 42 20.02 -19.24 -2.91
CA PHE A 42 18.62 -19.13 -3.34
C PHE A 42 17.68 -19.13 -2.14
N GLY A 43 17.85 -20.06 -1.20
CA GLY A 43 17.01 -20.17 -0.01
C GLY A 43 17.10 -18.93 0.89
N GLY A 44 18.31 -18.42 1.14
CA GLY A 44 18.51 -17.20 1.93
C GLY A 44 17.90 -15.97 1.26
N SER A 45 18.08 -15.81 -0.05
CA SER A 45 17.51 -14.69 -0.81
C SER A 45 15.99 -14.73 -0.84
N LEU A 46 15.39 -15.91 -0.98
CA LEU A 46 13.93 -16.11 -0.98
C LEU A 46 13.32 -15.82 0.39
N LEU A 47 14.02 -16.20 1.47
CA LEU A 47 13.58 -15.92 2.84
C LEU A 47 13.57 -14.41 3.13
N ILE A 48 14.63 -13.70 2.74
CA ILE A 48 14.72 -12.24 2.91
C ILE A 48 13.62 -11.54 2.10
N ALA A 49 13.41 -11.96 0.85
CA ALA A 49 12.34 -11.45 0.01
C ALA A 49 10.95 -11.71 0.62
N PHE A 50 10.71 -12.90 1.20
CA PHE A 50 9.44 -13.27 1.84
C PHE A 50 9.18 -12.46 3.11
N VAL A 51 10.17 -12.30 3.99
CA VAL A 51 10.05 -11.49 5.22
C VAL A 51 9.78 -10.04 4.87
N PHE A 52 10.51 -9.49 3.90
CA PHE A 52 10.30 -8.11 3.46
C PHE A 52 8.94 -7.92 2.79
N PHE A 53 8.52 -8.83 1.91
CA PHE A 53 7.18 -8.81 1.32
C PHE A 53 6.11 -8.85 2.40
N LYS A 54 6.26 -9.71 3.42
CA LYS A 54 5.38 -9.74 4.59
C LYS A 54 5.35 -8.40 5.32
N VAL A 55 6.49 -7.79 5.64
CA VAL A 55 6.55 -6.51 6.37
C VAL A 55 5.95 -5.37 5.58
N VAL A 56 6.29 -5.25 4.29
CA VAL A 56 5.77 -4.18 3.42
C VAL A 56 4.30 -4.39 3.07
N SER A 57 3.86 -5.63 2.83
CA SER A 57 2.44 -5.92 2.63
C SER A 57 1.61 -5.76 3.89
N TRP A 58 2.19 -5.91 5.08
CA TRP A 58 1.50 -5.59 6.34
C TRP A 58 1.35 -4.08 6.53
N ASP A 59 2.39 -3.30 6.24
CA ASP A 59 2.33 -1.83 6.41
C ASP A 59 1.40 -1.18 5.37
N ILE A 60 1.33 -1.75 4.16
CA ILE A 60 0.38 -1.32 3.11
C ILE A 60 -1.03 -1.92 3.35
N GLY A 61 -1.11 -3.11 3.95
CA GLY A 61 -2.35 -3.88 4.12
C GLY A 61 -3.13 -3.56 5.38
N ASP A 62 -2.47 -3.19 6.48
CA ASP A 62 -3.15 -2.74 7.71
C ASP A 62 -3.56 -1.26 7.62
N GLN A 63 -2.99 -0.51 6.67
CA GLN A 63 -3.57 0.75 6.16
C GLN A 63 -4.51 0.54 4.97
N ALA A 64 -4.82 -0.71 4.56
CA ALA A 64 -5.99 -0.96 3.73
C ALA A 64 -7.21 -0.86 4.65
N PHE A 65 -7.60 0.40 4.89
CA PHE A 65 -8.72 0.81 5.72
C PHE A 65 -9.91 -0.14 5.50
N PRO A 66 -10.55 -0.63 6.59
CA PRO A 66 -11.65 -1.57 6.48
C PRO A 66 -12.69 -1.04 5.50
N ALA A 67 -13.23 -1.93 4.65
CA ALA A 67 -14.26 -1.59 3.68
C ALA A 67 -15.28 -0.66 4.34
N THR A 68 -15.44 0.54 3.76
CA THR A 68 -16.29 1.59 4.29
C THR A 68 -17.70 1.05 4.47
N LYS A 69 -18.15 0.89 5.71
CA LYS A 69 -19.51 0.44 6.00
C LYS A 69 -20.41 1.66 6.06
N TRP A 70 -21.55 1.57 5.38
CA TRP A 70 -22.64 2.51 5.58
C TRP A 70 -23.14 2.43 7.02
N GLN A 71 -23.30 3.58 7.65
CA GLN A 71 -23.76 3.71 9.03
C GLN A 71 -24.94 4.66 9.08
N GLN A 72 -25.85 4.43 10.03
CA GLN A 72 -26.96 5.35 10.23
C GLN A 72 -26.45 6.63 10.86
N HIS A 73 -26.60 7.74 10.15
CA HIS A 73 -26.25 9.07 10.63
C HIS A 73 -27.41 9.68 11.43
N MET A 74 -28.60 9.67 10.83
CA MET A 74 -29.82 10.14 11.49
C MET A 74 -31.06 9.54 10.83
N LYS A 75 -32.22 9.72 11.46
CA LYS A 75 -33.52 9.33 10.90
C LYS A 75 -34.49 10.50 11.05
N LEU A 76 -35.10 10.91 9.95
CA LEU A 76 -36.13 11.93 9.91
C LEU A 76 -37.50 11.28 9.75
N GLN A 77 -38.52 11.89 10.36
CA GLN A 77 -39.92 11.44 10.22
C GLN A 77 -40.58 11.96 8.93
N GLN A 78 -39.95 12.94 8.27
CA GLN A 78 -40.48 13.66 7.12
C GLN A 78 -39.79 13.20 5.82
N SER A 79 -40.48 13.31 4.69
CA SER A 79 -39.93 12.96 3.38
C SER A 79 -38.98 14.05 2.87
N ILE A 80 -37.69 13.77 2.81
CA ILE A 80 -36.71 14.76 2.35
C ILE A 80 -36.84 14.95 0.84
N GLU A 81 -36.94 16.20 0.39
CA GLU A 81 -37.06 16.57 -1.02
C GLU A 81 -35.71 16.92 -1.64
N GLN A 82 -34.79 17.46 -0.83
CA GLN A 82 -33.48 17.90 -1.29
C GLN A 82 -32.41 17.78 -0.19
N LEU A 83 -31.18 17.48 -0.62
CA LEU A 83 -29.96 17.67 0.17
C LEU A 83 -29.23 18.90 -0.36
N GLU A 84 -28.86 19.82 0.54
CA GLU A 84 -28.15 21.05 0.18
C GLU A 84 -26.94 21.23 1.09
N TYR A 85 -25.76 21.31 0.49
CA TYR A 85 -24.54 21.66 1.21
C TYR A 85 -24.30 23.17 1.15
N ARG A 86 -24.18 23.80 2.32
CA ARG A 86 -23.92 25.23 2.47
C ARG A 86 -22.52 25.44 3.07
N PRO A 87 -21.55 25.97 2.32
CA PRO A 87 -20.19 26.20 2.83
C PRO A 87 -20.20 27.02 4.13
N GLY A 88 -19.44 26.57 5.14
CA GLY A 88 -19.40 27.20 6.48
C GLY A 88 -20.57 26.84 7.40
N LEU A 89 -21.65 26.24 6.88
CA LEU A 89 -22.85 25.90 7.66
C LEU A 89 -23.07 24.37 7.76
N GLY A 90 -22.76 23.62 6.72
CA GLY A 90 -22.88 22.16 6.69
C GLY A 90 -23.93 21.64 5.71
N LEU A 91 -24.25 20.35 5.83
CA LEU A 91 -25.27 19.68 5.03
C LEU A 91 -26.65 19.84 5.67
N TYR A 92 -27.64 20.19 4.86
CA TYR A 92 -29.04 20.33 5.23
C TYR A 92 -29.93 19.36 4.45
N ALA A 93 -30.90 18.77 5.15
CA ALA A 93 -32.00 18.03 4.56
C ALA A 93 -33.25 18.93 4.56
N ILE A 94 -33.82 19.14 3.37
CA ILE A 94 -34.91 20.10 3.13
C ILE A 94 -36.20 19.34 2.88
N HIS A 95 -37.27 19.78 3.55
CA HIS A 95 -38.63 19.30 3.37
C HIS A 95 -39.60 20.50 3.31
N GLY A 96 -39.96 20.95 2.11
CA GLY A 96 -40.76 22.15 1.91
C GLY A 96 -40.09 23.40 2.50
N THR A 97 -40.65 23.94 3.58
CA THR A 97 -40.11 25.11 4.30
C THR A 97 -39.30 24.73 5.54
N ASN A 98 -39.29 23.45 5.91
CA ASN A 98 -38.53 22.95 7.05
C ASN A 98 -37.15 22.52 6.58
N GLU A 99 -36.12 22.96 7.31
CA GLU A 99 -34.74 22.56 7.08
C GLU A 99 -34.19 21.92 8.35
N VAL A 100 -33.56 20.75 8.19
CA VAL A 100 -32.87 20.07 9.27
C VAL A 100 -31.39 19.99 8.94
N ARG A 101 -30.55 20.49 9.84
CA ARG A 101 -29.09 20.35 9.71
C ARG A 101 -28.69 18.89 9.95
N VAL A 102 -28.07 18.28 8.94
CA VAL A 102 -27.56 16.91 8.97
C VAL A 102 -26.16 16.90 9.59
N THR A 103 -25.23 17.70 9.05
CA THR A 103 -23.85 17.75 9.52
C THR A 103 -23.46 19.12 10.06
N ALA A 104 -22.37 19.16 10.82
CA ALA A 104 -21.67 20.41 11.11
C ALA A 104 -21.09 21.03 9.83
N GLU A 105 -20.31 22.12 9.96
CA GLU A 105 -19.65 22.83 8.85
C GLU A 105 -19.01 21.88 7.82
N ASN A 106 -18.31 20.85 8.33
CA ASN A 106 -17.71 19.81 7.52
C ASN A 106 -18.62 18.57 7.45
N PRO A 107 -18.81 17.98 6.25
CA PRO A 107 -19.69 16.83 6.04
C PRO A 107 -19.01 15.52 6.47
N PHE A 108 -18.70 15.39 7.77
CA PHE A 108 -18.14 14.16 8.32
C PHE A 108 -19.25 13.18 8.68
N CYS A 109 -19.06 11.91 8.33
CA CYS A 109 -20.02 10.86 8.68
C CYS A 109 -19.96 10.55 10.17
N VAL A 110 -18.75 10.50 10.74
CA VAL A 110 -18.50 10.19 12.15
C VAL A 110 -17.81 11.37 12.84
N SER A 111 -18.41 11.89 13.93
CA SER A 111 -17.89 13.06 14.66
C SER A 111 -16.54 12.85 15.34
N ASN A 112 -16.19 11.60 15.65
CA ASN A 112 -14.88 11.20 16.18
C ASN A 112 -14.08 10.39 15.15
N GLY A 113 -14.47 10.46 13.87
CA GLY A 113 -13.80 9.77 12.78
C GLY A 113 -12.44 10.39 12.45
N GLN A 114 -11.66 9.67 11.64
CA GLN A 114 -10.35 10.14 11.20
C GLN A 114 -10.45 11.41 10.35
N LEU A 115 -11.53 11.55 9.57
CA LEU A 115 -11.77 12.77 8.82
C LEU A 115 -12.10 13.96 9.74
N ALA A 116 -12.78 13.70 10.85
CA ALA A 116 -13.19 14.72 11.81
C ALA A 116 -12.06 15.23 12.70
N SER A 117 -10.97 14.47 12.86
CA SER A 117 -9.76 14.94 13.53
C SER A 117 -8.86 15.81 12.64
N LEU A 118 -9.23 15.95 11.37
CA LEU A 118 -8.52 16.76 10.37
C LEU A 118 -9.42 17.89 9.87
N GLU A 119 -8.83 19.05 9.59
CA GLU A 119 -9.56 20.17 9.01
C GLU A 119 -9.32 20.22 7.49
N PRO A 120 -10.37 19.99 6.66
CA PRO A 120 -10.23 20.06 5.21
C PRO A 120 -9.94 21.51 4.80
N ARG A 121 -9.00 21.67 3.88
CA ARG A 121 -8.70 22.96 3.24
C ARG A 121 -9.80 23.35 2.26
N GLU A 122 -10.34 22.36 1.55
CA GLU A 122 -11.33 22.56 0.51
C GLU A 122 -12.29 21.36 0.49
N ILE A 123 -13.55 21.64 0.19
CA ILE A 123 -14.63 20.66 0.11
C ILE A 123 -15.28 20.82 -1.25
N GLN A 124 -15.30 19.74 -2.04
CA GLN A 124 -15.91 19.70 -3.36
C GLN A 124 -17.09 18.73 -3.33
N ILE A 125 -18.20 19.11 -3.95
CA ILE A 125 -19.34 18.22 -4.17
C ILE A 125 -19.05 17.44 -5.46
N ALA A 126 -19.19 16.12 -5.42
CA ALA A 126 -19.02 15.28 -6.59
C ALA A 126 -20.36 15.08 -7.32
N ASP A 127 -20.36 15.27 -8.63
CA ASP A 127 -21.55 15.08 -9.49
C ASP A 127 -21.82 13.61 -9.83
N SER A 128 -20.92 12.71 -9.43
CA SER A 128 -20.96 11.29 -9.76
C SER A 128 -20.55 10.41 -8.59
N GLU A 129 -21.05 9.18 -8.55
CA GLU A 129 -20.69 8.18 -7.55
C GLU A 129 -19.16 8.01 -7.45
N LEU A 130 -18.67 8.06 -6.22
CA LEU A 130 -17.26 7.86 -5.89
C LEU A 130 -16.94 6.37 -5.81
N SER A 131 -16.18 5.86 -6.78
CA SER A 131 -15.76 4.45 -6.87
C SER A 131 -14.96 3.95 -5.65
N GLU A 132 -14.39 4.89 -4.90
CA GLU A 132 -13.62 4.71 -3.69
C GLU A 132 -14.48 4.33 -2.49
N LEU A 133 -15.77 4.67 -2.52
CA LEU A 133 -16.74 4.35 -1.48
C LEU A 133 -17.47 3.06 -1.83
N SER A 134 -17.83 2.28 -0.80
CA SER A 134 -18.73 1.13 -1.01
C SER A 134 -20.11 1.62 -1.44
N PRO A 135 -20.80 0.93 -2.36
CA PRO A 135 -22.12 1.33 -2.81
C PRO A 135 -23.13 1.29 -1.64
N PRO A 136 -24.18 2.14 -1.67
CA PRO A 136 -25.25 2.10 -0.68
C PRO A 136 -25.90 0.71 -0.55
N PRO A 137 -26.43 0.33 0.63
CA PRO A 137 -27.04 -0.99 0.84
C PRO A 137 -28.32 -1.22 0.03
N GLN A 138 -28.97 -0.16 -0.43
CA GLN A 138 -30.16 -0.16 -1.28
C GLN A 138 -30.16 1.13 -2.13
N THR A 139 -31.07 1.26 -3.09
CA THR A 139 -31.14 2.48 -3.93
C THR A 139 -31.60 3.68 -3.10
N PRO A 140 -30.82 4.78 -3.04
CA PRO A 140 -31.24 6.00 -2.35
C PRO A 140 -32.19 6.84 -3.20
N ILE A 141 -33.05 7.63 -2.53
CA ILE A 141 -33.85 8.67 -3.21
C ILE A 141 -32.95 9.86 -3.57
N LEU A 142 -32.09 10.25 -2.61
CA LEU A 142 -31.16 11.35 -2.74
C LEU A 142 -29.80 10.89 -2.25
N GLN A 143 -28.75 11.27 -2.97
CA GLN A 143 -27.38 11.05 -2.55
C GLN A 143 -26.58 12.32 -2.83
N ILE A 144 -25.66 12.65 -1.93
CA ILE A 144 -24.69 13.72 -2.11
C ILE A 144 -23.31 13.21 -1.69
N ASP A 145 -22.34 13.44 -2.56
CA ASP A 145 -20.98 12.94 -2.43
C ASP A 145 -20.01 14.12 -2.26
N PHE A 146 -19.01 13.93 -1.40
CA PHE A 146 -18.04 14.95 -1.02
C PHE A 146 -16.60 14.43 -1.19
N ILE A 147 -15.77 15.31 -1.74
CA ILE A 147 -14.31 15.17 -1.79
C ILE A 147 -13.72 16.24 -0.86
N LEU A 148 -12.97 15.79 0.14
CA LEU A 148 -12.36 16.59 1.19
C LEU A 148 -10.85 16.67 0.94
N LEU A 149 -10.31 17.85 0.66
CA LEU A 149 -8.89 18.04 0.36
C LEU A 149 -8.16 18.55 1.61
N TYR A 150 -7.11 17.85 2.05
CA TYR A 150 -6.39 18.16 3.29
C TYR A 150 -5.04 18.87 3.06
N PRO A 151 -4.60 19.73 4.01
CA PRO A 151 -3.39 20.53 3.84
C PRO A 151 -2.06 19.83 4.23
N ILE A 152 -2.11 18.71 4.96
CA ILE A 152 -0.93 18.17 5.69
C ILE A 152 0.07 17.48 4.73
N ALA A 153 -0.41 16.90 3.63
CA ALA A 153 0.41 16.43 2.52
C ALA A 153 -0.35 16.63 1.20
N ALA A 154 0.37 16.88 0.09
CA ALA A 154 -0.18 17.22 -1.22
C ALA A 154 -1.13 16.17 -1.86
N ASP A 155 -1.42 15.08 -1.14
CA ASP A 155 -2.00 13.85 -1.65
C ASP A 155 -2.95 13.21 -0.60
N GLU A 156 -3.48 13.99 0.34
CA GLU A 156 -4.43 13.50 1.35
C GLU A 156 -5.85 13.95 0.98
N ILE A 157 -6.70 12.97 0.70
CA ILE A 157 -8.07 13.16 0.19
C ILE A 157 -9.02 12.31 1.04
N GLY A 158 -10.05 12.93 1.58
CA GLY A 158 -11.19 12.24 2.18
C GLY A 158 -12.34 12.17 1.19
N PHE A 159 -13.12 11.10 1.30
CA PHE A 159 -14.38 10.94 0.61
C PHE A 159 -15.46 10.77 1.65
N SER A 160 -16.59 11.44 1.50
CA SER A 160 -17.78 11.22 2.33
C SER A 160 -19.01 11.19 1.44
N SER A 161 -19.97 10.35 1.77
CA SER A 161 -21.23 10.26 1.05
C SER A 161 -22.38 10.14 2.03
N PHE A 162 -23.47 10.85 1.72
CA PHE A 162 -24.72 10.81 2.47
C PHE A 162 -25.85 10.40 1.53
N ALA A 163 -26.60 9.39 1.95
CA ALA A 163 -27.69 8.81 1.18
C ALA A 163 -28.97 8.80 2.01
N VAL A 164 -30.06 9.24 1.40
CA VAL A 164 -31.41 9.29 1.98
C VAL A 164 -32.26 8.18 1.39
N PHE A 165 -33.02 7.49 2.23
CA PHE A 165 -33.90 6.39 1.85
C PHE A 165 -35.38 6.69 2.09
N GLU A 166 -36.26 5.91 1.46
CA GLU A 166 -37.73 6.09 1.53
C GLU A 166 -38.29 6.09 2.96
N ASN A 167 -37.63 5.39 3.88
CA ASN A 167 -38.00 5.32 5.28
C ASN A 167 -37.53 6.53 6.11
N GLY A 168 -36.96 7.56 5.48
CA GLY A 168 -36.41 8.76 6.12
C GLY A 168 -35.06 8.55 6.80
N GLU A 169 -34.42 7.39 6.63
CA GLU A 169 -33.08 7.16 7.14
C GLU A 169 -32.05 7.87 6.26
N ILE A 170 -31.12 8.53 6.93
CA ILE A 170 -29.91 9.08 6.32
C ILE A 170 -28.76 8.18 6.75
N LEU A 171 -28.21 7.45 5.79
CA LEU A 171 -26.98 6.71 6.01
C LEU A 171 -25.81 7.54 5.48
N CYS A 172 -24.64 7.37 6.10
CA CYS A 172 -23.42 7.96 5.63
C CYS A 172 -22.31 6.91 5.55
N THR A 173 -21.33 7.19 4.71
CA THR A 173 -20.10 6.43 4.62
C THR A 173 -18.94 7.40 4.39
N GLU A 174 -17.76 7.04 4.87
CA GLU A 174 -16.58 7.88 4.71
C GLU A 174 -15.32 7.06 4.50
N ARG A 175 -14.40 7.57 3.70
CA ARG A 175 -13.09 6.98 3.46
C ARG A 175 -12.02 8.05 3.51
N TYR A 176 -10.99 7.82 4.30
CA TYR A 176 -9.75 8.55 4.15
C TYR A 176 -8.84 7.83 3.15
N MET A 177 -8.31 8.56 2.19
CA MET A 177 -7.32 8.08 1.25
C MET A 177 -6.10 8.98 1.25
N ARG A 178 -4.94 8.34 1.19
CA ARG A 178 -3.68 9.00 0.87
C ARG A 178 -3.41 8.79 -0.62
N GLY A 179 -4.11 9.57 -1.44
CA GLY A 179 -4.09 9.50 -2.90
C GLY A 179 -3.16 10.55 -3.51
N GLY A 180 -2.00 10.11 -3.99
CA GLY A 180 -1.16 10.92 -4.89
C GLY A 180 0.34 10.58 -4.83
N LEU A 181 1.15 11.43 -5.47
CA LEU A 181 2.56 11.16 -5.77
C LEU A 181 3.36 10.83 -4.50
N GLY A 182 3.08 11.42 -3.35
CA GLY A 182 3.73 11.16 -2.07
C GLY A 182 3.46 9.78 -1.48
N GLY A 183 2.27 9.20 -1.66
CA GLY A 183 1.99 7.80 -1.29
C GLY A 183 2.71 6.83 -2.21
N GLY A 184 2.69 7.09 -3.52
CA GLY A 184 3.42 6.31 -4.52
C GLY A 184 4.95 6.48 -4.44
N VAL A 185 5.44 7.66 -4.05
CA VAL A 185 6.86 7.99 -3.86
C VAL A 185 7.35 7.44 -2.54
N ALA A 186 6.55 7.39 -1.47
CA ALA A 186 6.92 6.70 -0.24
C ALA A 186 7.11 5.19 -0.51
N VAL A 187 6.17 4.57 -1.22
CA VAL A 187 6.30 3.18 -1.66
C VAL A 187 7.49 3.02 -2.63
N GLY A 188 7.66 3.94 -3.58
CA GLY A 188 8.78 3.94 -4.52
C GLY A 188 10.14 4.11 -3.84
N PHE A 189 10.23 4.94 -2.81
CA PHE A 189 11.43 5.20 -2.02
C PHE A 189 11.76 4.02 -1.11
N LEU A 190 10.75 3.38 -0.52
CA LEU A 190 10.92 2.12 0.21
C LEU A 190 11.41 1.00 -0.72
N ILE A 191 10.85 0.90 -1.93
CA ILE A 191 11.33 -0.03 -2.96
C ILE A 191 12.78 0.30 -3.38
N PHE A 192 13.11 1.58 -3.53
CA PHE A 192 14.47 2.02 -3.87
C PHE A 192 15.48 1.69 -2.77
N ILE A 193 15.18 2.04 -1.51
CA ILE A 193 16.02 1.68 -0.35
C ILE A 193 16.19 0.17 -0.29
N TYR A 194 15.12 -0.59 -0.48
CA TYR A 194 15.19 -2.05 -0.53
C TYR A 194 16.15 -2.55 -1.61
N MET A 195 16.08 -2.00 -2.82
CA MET A 195 17.01 -2.37 -3.89
C MET A 195 18.46 -2.06 -3.53
N VAL A 196 18.72 -0.89 -2.93
CA VAL A 196 20.07 -0.50 -2.50
C VAL A 196 20.60 -1.43 -1.42
N VAL A 197 19.81 -1.67 -0.37
CA VAL A 197 20.18 -2.58 0.74
C VAL A 197 20.39 -4.01 0.22
N SER A 198 19.50 -4.50 -0.64
CA SER A 198 19.62 -5.83 -1.24
C SER A 198 20.89 -5.97 -2.09
N ALA A 199 21.21 -4.96 -2.90
CA ALA A 199 22.44 -4.93 -3.69
C ALA A 199 23.69 -4.92 -2.81
N LEU A 200 23.68 -4.17 -1.70
CA LEU A 200 24.80 -4.13 -0.75
C LEU A 200 24.99 -5.47 -0.02
N VAL A 201 23.91 -6.09 0.46
CA VAL A 201 23.97 -7.41 1.10
C VAL A 201 24.48 -8.46 0.12
N PHE A 202 24.02 -8.40 -1.13
CA PHE A 202 24.47 -9.30 -2.18
C PHE A 202 25.96 -9.12 -2.50
N ALA A 203 26.42 -7.88 -2.69
CA ALA A 203 27.83 -7.56 -2.94
C ALA A 203 28.72 -8.00 -1.77
N GLY A 204 28.32 -7.72 -0.53
CA GLY A 204 29.03 -8.14 0.67
C GLY A 204 29.13 -9.66 0.78
N SER A 205 28.04 -10.38 0.48
CA SER A 205 28.04 -11.84 0.42
C SER A 205 29.00 -12.38 -0.64
N LEU A 206 29.04 -11.76 -1.82
CA LEU A 206 29.93 -12.17 -2.91
C LEU A 206 31.41 -11.96 -2.57
N ILE A 207 31.75 -10.85 -1.91
CA ILE A 207 33.11 -10.56 -1.43
C ILE A 207 33.53 -11.60 -0.38
N LEU A 208 32.67 -11.87 0.62
CA LEU A 208 32.94 -12.87 1.65
C LEU A 208 33.24 -14.25 1.04
N LEU A 209 32.44 -14.65 0.04
CA LEU A 209 32.60 -15.91 -0.66
C LEU A 209 33.89 -15.98 -1.47
N LEU A 210 34.30 -14.87 -2.11
CA LEU A 210 35.58 -14.79 -2.79
C LEU A 210 36.75 -14.97 -1.82
N VAL A 211 36.71 -14.31 -0.65
CA VAL A 211 37.72 -14.45 0.39
C VAL A 211 37.81 -15.91 0.87
N ILE A 212 36.68 -16.53 1.19
CA ILE A 212 36.64 -17.94 1.63
C ILE A 212 37.22 -18.86 0.55
N SER A 213 36.90 -18.62 -0.72
CA SER A 213 37.41 -19.40 -1.86
C SER A 213 38.93 -19.28 -1.98
N VAL A 214 39.49 -18.06 -1.89
CA VAL A 214 40.94 -17.82 -1.93
C VAL A 214 41.64 -18.50 -0.76
N VAL A 215 41.15 -18.33 0.47
CA VAL A 215 41.72 -18.98 1.66
C VAL A 215 41.66 -20.51 1.53
N SER A 216 40.55 -21.05 1.04
CA SER A 216 40.40 -22.50 0.83
C SER A 216 41.34 -23.04 -0.24
N LEU A 217 41.58 -22.28 -1.30
CA LEU A 217 42.56 -22.64 -2.34
C LEU A 217 43.98 -22.63 -1.79
N GLU A 218 44.33 -21.65 -0.97
CA GLU A 218 45.65 -21.53 -0.36
C GLU A 218 45.92 -22.68 0.63
N ILE A 219 44.95 -23.00 1.50
CA ILE A 219 45.06 -24.14 2.42
C ILE A 219 45.24 -25.46 1.65
N ARG A 220 44.51 -25.65 0.54
CA ARG A 220 44.66 -26.85 -0.30
C ARG A 220 46.03 -26.91 -0.97
N ARG A 221 46.58 -25.77 -1.41
CA ARG A 221 47.91 -25.68 -1.99
C ARG A 221 48.98 -26.08 -0.96
N GLN A 222 48.92 -25.49 0.23
CA GLN A 222 49.85 -25.82 1.33
C GLN A 222 49.79 -27.30 1.73
N ARG A 223 48.60 -27.91 1.78
CA ARG A 223 48.47 -29.36 2.06
C ARG A 223 49.08 -30.23 0.95
N LYS A 224 49.00 -29.80 -0.31
CA LYS A 224 49.57 -30.55 -1.43
C LYS A 224 51.11 -30.47 -1.42
N ASP A 225 51.66 -29.31 -1.10
CA ASP A 225 53.10 -29.10 -1.01
C ASP A 225 53.70 -29.80 0.23
N GLY A 226 52.99 -29.83 1.36
CA GLY A 226 53.42 -30.54 2.58
C GLY A 226 53.34 -32.07 2.53
N ASN A 227 52.52 -32.66 1.65
CA ASN A 227 52.48 -34.11 1.41
C ASN A 227 53.51 -34.58 0.36
N SER A 228 54.25 -33.64 -0.26
CA SER A 228 55.27 -33.93 -1.28
C SER A 228 56.71 -33.89 -0.71
N ALA A 229 56.84 -33.66 0.60
CA ALA A 229 58.08 -33.71 1.37
C ALA A 229 58.10 -34.96 2.24
#